data_AF-A0A2E6PX05-F1
#
_entry.id   AF-A0A2E6PX05-F1
#
_cell.length_a   1.000
_cell.length_b   1.000
_cell.length_c   1.000
_cell.angle_alpha   90.00
_cell.angle_beta   90.00
_cell.angle_gamma   90.00
#
_symmetry.space_group_name_H-M   'P 1'
#
loop_
_entity.id
_entity.type
_entity.pdbx_description
1 polymer ?
#
loop_
_entity_poly.entity_id
_entity_poly.type
_entity_poly.pdbx_seq_one_letter_code
_entity_poly.pdbx_strand_id
1 'polypeptide(L)'
;MKVPTYTAQSDVTNRTGQTPLRVQANVGAATQAISAQADLFQQAQRTSMQFLEQETKLQRATELAALENSFAARLQEHSLAAIDDRNPTSMITNWNESVKRTLNDLGRDIDDPVVRRRFIASASNDILAGRLNIMKQARANRIDQSLATHLEKVNTLKKQAYNGNSLERMKALRELYGSPGVDTGDAAFKSPPVTGVFQRMENLGLISAAKRVELENDTRIEVESGEIYQDLSAASVSGNPDHADQIVNNLANPDQYPSITGSARNTLINKAISLRDGLIDDQIAKKDKKDDYNKEQRKLKQDENYADFTLRLSQENDNPNFEGEPVTLLDLQKALEDNELTVAQYEALKETRLETGLTKSDASTLFELNQKIDLADSKEDLDEIREDIPTFMQNKQLTAGDATVLLNRMKTQLSNTPKAIAIKRERRNLLRTLGVDVNGRFDDPDLVVSQKLAVTDAIRSFDDLVEKHNVNPREAADYIGSNFLKQAIFNESFENIGILAPNQFIFNDINDLPKGPMSTENYNMIKQKINTSGLGPNMQVMELETLDLIKKFKSNEQAAPPPNTNDNQPHFLQRIFGG
;
A
#
# COMPACT_ATOMS: atom_id res chain seq x y z
N MET A 1 -0.58 -94.42 -40.64
CA MET A 1 -0.81 -93.90 -42.00
C MET A 1 -1.15 -95.05 -42.93
N LYS A 2 -1.99 -94.77 -43.95
CA LYS A 2 -2.67 -95.64 -44.95
C LYS A 2 -3.99 -96.28 -44.46
N VAL A 3 -5.21 -95.89 -44.89
CA VAL A 3 -5.85 -95.64 -46.24
C VAL A 3 -6.31 -97.00 -46.85
N PRO A 4 -7.47 -97.10 -47.55
CA PRO A 4 -8.70 -97.73 -47.03
C PRO A 4 -9.33 -98.79 -48.00
N THR A 5 -10.52 -99.31 -47.67
CA THR A 5 -11.65 -99.73 -48.60
C THR A 5 -11.40 -100.78 -49.73
N TYR A 6 -12.28 -101.67 -50.20
CA TYR A 6 -13.74 -101.92 -50.19
C TYR A 6 -13.99 -103.42 -50.59
N THR A 7 -15.22 -103.91 -50.34
CA THR A 7 -16.02 -104.88 -51.17
C THR A 7 -15.68 -106.39 -51.32
N ALA A 8 -16.69 -107.19 -50.90
CA ALA A 8 -17.45 -108.20 -51.67
C ALA A 8 -16.98 -109.66 -51.80
N GLN A 9 -18.00 -110.49 -52.14
CA GLN A 9 -18.04 -111.91 -52.54
C GLN A 9 -18.16 -112.95 -51.41
N SER A 10 -19.35 -113.54 -51.20
CA SER A 10 -20.10 -114.51 -52.03
C SER A 10 -19.53 -115.92 -51.92
N ASP A 11 -20.05 -116.71 -50.98
CA ASP A 11 -19.98 -118.17 -51.10
C ASP A 11 -21.19 -118.66 -51.90
N VAL A 12 -20.89 -119.16 -53.08
CA VAL A 12 -21.80 -119.80 -54.02
C VAL A 12 -21.50 -121.30 -54.02
N THR A 13 -22.54 -122.07 -53.66
CA THR A 13 -22.88 -123.45 -54.06
C THR A 13 -22.03 -124.65 -53.60
N ASN A 14 -22.72 -125.68 -53.08
CA ASN A 14 -23.00 -126.91 -53.85
C ASN A 14 -23.77 -127.95 -53.02
N ARG A 15 -25.04 -128.19 -53.36
CA ARG A 15 -25.50 -129.49 -53.93
C ARG A 15 -27.03 -129.57 -54.00
N THR A 16 -27.45 -129.53 -55.26
CA THR A 16 -28.64 -130.10 -55.87
C THR A 16 -28.99 -131.51 -55.38
N GLY A 17 -30.29 -131.74 -55.17
CA GLY A 17 -30.89 -133.04 -54.88
C GLY A 17 -32.43 -132.97 -54.86
N GLN A 18 -33.01 -132.85 -56.06
CA GLN A 18 -34.39 -133.15 -56.50
C GLN A 18 -35.54 -133.29 -55.46
N THR A 19 -36.44 -132.29 -55.52
CA THR A 19 -37.93 -132.29 -55.63
C THR A 19 -38.79 -133.37 -54.92
N PRO A 20 -39.96 -133.00 -54.31
CA PRO A 20 -41.08 -132.48 -55.10
C PRO A 20 -41.79 -131.24 -54.54
N LEU A 21 -42.31 -130.45 -55.47
CA LEU A 21 -43.28 -129.38 -55.29
C LEU A 21 -44.46 -129.84 -54.41
N ARG A 22 -44.54 -129.30 -53.19
CA ARG A 22 -45.81 -129.05 -52.53
C ARG A 22 -46.06 -127.56 -52.57
N VAL A 23 -47.06 -127.15 -53.34
CA VAL A 23 -47.73 -125.85 -53.17
C VAL A 23 -48.40 -125.90 -51.79
N GLN A 24 -47.64 -125.56 -50.76
CA GLN A 24 -48.18 -125.20 -49.46
C GLN A 24 -48.08 -123.69 -49.37
N ALA A 25 -49.22 -123.03 -49.26
CA ALA A 25 -49.31 -121.63 -48.87
C ALA A 25 -48.40 -121.42 -47.64
N ASN A 26 -47.33 -120.66 -47.83
CA ASN A 26 -46.35 -120.43 -46.79
C ASN A 26 -46.97 -119.55 -45.70
N VAL A 27 -47.45 -120.15 -44.61
CA VAL A 27 -47.83 -119.45 -43.37
C VAL A 27 -46.62 -118.70 -42.77
N GLY A 28 -45.41 -118.96 -43.30
CA GLY A 28 -44.17 -118.19 -43.10
C GLY A 28 -44.18 -116.76 -43.68
N ALA A 29 -44.98 -116.46 -44.71
CA ALA A 29 -45.04 -115.10 -45.26
C ALA A 29 -45.89 -114.16 -44.38
N ALA A 30 -46.93 -114.69 -43.73
CA ALA A 30 -47.71 -113.95 -42.74
C ALA A 30 -46.93 -113.77 -41.43
N THR A 31 -46.16 -114.77 -40.99
CA THR A 31 -45.28 -114.63 -39.80
C THR A 31 -44.04 -113.78 -40.05
N GLN A 32 -43.48 -113.74 -41.27
CA GLN A 32 -42.45 -112.78 -41.65
C GLN A 32 -42.98 -111.35 -41.80
N ALA A 33 -44.19 -111.17 -42.33
CA ALA A 33 -44.83 -109.85 -42.36
C ALA A 33 -45.18 -109.36 -40.96
N ILE A 34 -45.67 -110.25 -40.07
CA ILE A 34 -45.97 -109.93 -38.67
C ILE A 34 -44.68 -109.69 -37.87
N SER A 35 -43.59 -110.45 -38.10
CA SER A 35 -42.31 -110.21 -37.43
C SER A 35 -41.63 -108.93 -37.94
N ALA A 36 -41.66 -108.65 -39.25
CA ALA A 36 -41.17 -107.40 -39.82
C ALA A 36 -42.01 -106.19 -39.38
N GLN A 37 -43.32 -106.36 -39.22
CA GLN A 37 -44.21 -105.34 -38.67
C GLN A 37 -43.96 -105.13 -37.17
N ALA A 38 -43.70 -106.19 -36.39
CA ALA A 38 -43.29 -106.09 -34.99
C ALA A 38 -41.92 -105.42 -34.83
N ASP A 39 -40.95 -105.73 -35.68
CA ASP A 39 -39.64 -105.07 -35.71
C ASP A 39 -39.77 -103.60 -36.13
N LEU A 40 -40.64 -103.27 -37.09
CA LEU A 40 -40.93 -101.89 -37.48
C LEU A 40 -41.65 -101.12 -36.36
N PHE A 41 -42.58 -101.74 -35.62
CA PHE A 41 -43.20 -101.12 -34.44
C PHE A 41 -42.21 -100.95 -33.29
N GLN A 42 -41.35 -101.92 -33.01
CA GLN A 42 -40.29 -101.80 -32.01
C GLN A 42 -39.25 -100.75 -32.41
N GLN A 43 -38.91 -100.65 -33.70
CA GLN A 43 -37.98 -99.65 -34.22
C GLN A 43 -38.62 -98.26 -34.27
N ALA A 44 -39.89 -98.13 -34.63
CA ALA A 44 -40.64 -96.88 -34.57
C ALA A 44 -40.81 -96.42 -33.12
N GLN A 45 -41.06 -97.33 -32.17
CA GLN A 45 -41.14 -97.03 -30.74
C GLN A 45 -39.78 -96.61 -30.17
N ARG A 46 -38.68 -97.26 -30.58
CA ARG A 46 -37.33 -96.83 -30.17
C ARG A 46 -36.95 -95.48 -30.76
N THR A 47 -37.23 -95.24 -32.04
CA THR A 47 -36.96 -93.96 -32.71
C THR A 47 -37.82 -92.84 -32.14
N SER A 48 -39.10 -93.09 -31.82
CA SER A 48 -39.96 -92.09 -31.19
C SER A 48 -39.53 -91.78 -29.75
N MET A 49 -39.14 -92.79 -28.97
CA MET A 49 -38.56 -92.58 -27.63
C MET A 49 -37.23 -91.83 -27.69
N GLN A 50 -36.37 -92.10 -28.69
CA GLN A 50 -35.13 -91.35 -28.91
C GLN A 50 -35.40 -89.90 -29.33
N PHE A 51 -36.40 -89.66 -30.18
CA PHE A 51 -36.81 -88.31 -30.57
C PHE A 51 -37.36 -87.54 -29.36
N LEU A 52 -38.26 -88.14 -28.58
CA LEU A 52 -38.77 -87.55 -27.33
C LEU A 52 -37.64 -87.30 -26.31
N GLU A 53 -36.67 -88.20 -26.22
CA GLU A 53 -35.48 -88.00 -25.37
C GLU A 53 -34.62 -86.83 -25.86
N GLN A 54 -34.43 -86.68 -27.18
CA GLN A 54 -33.69 -85.55 -27.76
C GLN A 54 -34.45 -84.23 -27.59
N GLU A 55 -35.76 -84.23 -27.81
CA GLU A 55 -36.63 -83.08 -27.65
C GLU A 55 -36.66 -82.60 -26.19
N THR A 56 -36.84 -83.51 -25.24
CA THR A 56 -36.77 -83.18 -23.80
C THR A 56 -35.38 -82.70 -23.37
N LYS A 57 -34.29 -83.27 -23.92
CA LYS A 57 -32.93 -82.76 -23.69
C LYS A 57 -32.76 -81.34 -24.22
N LEU A 58 -33.27 -81.04 -25.42
CA LEU A 58 -33.19 -79.72 -26.04
C LEU A 58 -34.02 -78.69 -25.28
N GLN A 59 -35.25 -79.05 -24.87
CA GLN A 59 -36.12 -78.19 -24.05
C GLN A 59 -35.43 -77.85 -22.72
N ARG A 60 -34.93 -78.86 -21.99
CA ARG A 60 -34.19 -78.67 -20.74
C ARG A 60 -32.94 -77.81 -20.90
N ALA A 61 -32.20 -77.99 -21.99
CA ALA A 61 -31.00 -77.20 -22.28
C ALA A 61 -31.34 -75.73 -22.59
N THR A 62 -32.44 -75.50 -23.33
CA THR A 62 -32.90 -74.14 -23.67
C THR A 62 -33.43 -73.41 -22.43
N GLU A 63 -34.22 -74.10 -21.61
CA GLU A 63 -34.72 -73.57 -20.33
C GLU A 63 -33.57 -73.25 -19.37
N LEU A 64 -32.61 -74.17 -19.20
CA LEU A 64 -31.41 -73.94 -18.39
C LEU A 64 -30.62 -72.72 -18.87
N ALA A 65 -30.36 -72.61 -20.17
CA ALA A 65 -29.63 -71.47 -20.73
C ALA A 65 -30.36 -70.13 -20.53
N ALA A 66 -31.69 -70.11 -20.66
CA ALA A 66 -32.50 -68.91 -20.40
C ALA A 66 -32.43 -68.48 -18.92
N LEU A 67 -32.47 -69.44 -17.99
CA LEU A 67 -32.34 -69.20 -16.56
C LEU A 67 -30.93 -68.74 -16.18
N GLU A 68 -29.89 -69.36 -16.73
CA GLU A 68 -28.49 -68.96 -16.54
C GLU A 68 -28.25 -67.53 -17.03
N ASN A 69 -28.74 -67.19 -18.22
CA ASN A 69 -28.63 -65.82 -18.77
C ASN A 69 -29.39 -64.80 -17.90
N SER A 70 -30.60 -65.14 -17.44
CA SER A 70 -31.40 -64.26 -16.59
C SER A 70 -30.75 -64.05 -15.21
N PHE A 71 -30.18 -65.12 -14.65
CA PHE A 71 -29.46 -65.05 -13.39
C PHE A 71 -28.19 -64.21 -13.53
N ALA A 72 -27.40 -64.43 -14.59
CA ALA A 72 -26.19 -63.66 -14.87
C ALA A 72 -26.49 -62.15 -15.02
N ALA A 73 -27.56 -61.80 -15.75
CA ALA A 73 -27.97 -60.40 -15.91
C ALA A 73 -28.34 -59.73 -14.57
N ARG A 74 -29.14 -60.41 -13.73
CA ARG A 74 -29.49 -59.90 -12.39
C ARG A 74 -28.29 -59.87 -11.45
N LEU A 75 -27.37 -60.82 -11.56
CA LEU A 75 -26.13 -60.85 -10.77
C LEU A 75 -25.25 -59.64 -11.09
N GLN A 76 -25.18 -59.25 -12.37
CA GLN A 76 -24.48 -58.04 -12.79
C GLN A 76 -25.13 -56.78 -12.22
N GLU A 77 -26.45 -56.67 -12.28
CA GLU A 77 -27.20 -55.56 -11.69
C GLU A 77 -26.95 -55.43 -10.18
N HIS A 78 -27.06 -56.53 -9.44
CA HIS A 78 -26.76 -56.55 -8.00
C HIS A 78 -25.30 -56.20 -7.69
N SER A 79 -24.39 -56.58 -8.59
CA SER A 79 -22.97 -56.23 -8.43
C SER A 79 -22.75 -54.73 -8.63
N LEU A 80 -23.40 -54.10 -9.60
CA LEU A 80 -23.33 -52.64 -9.79
C LEU A 80 -23.92 -51.90 -8.58
N ALA A 81 -25.13 -52.30 -8.14
CA ALA A 81 -25.78 -51.68 -6.98
C ALA A 81 -24.96 -51.85 -5.69
N ALA A 82 -24.28 -52.97 -5.51
CA ALA A 82 -23.40 -53.19 -4.37
C ALA A 82 -22.09 -52.39 -4.46
N ILE A 83 -21.57 -52.12 -5.66
CA ILE A 83 -20.36 -51.31 -5.86
C ILE A 83 -20.62 -49.83 -5.56
N ASP A 84 -21.85 -49.34 -5.79
CA ASP A 84 -22.24 -47.95 -5.49
C ASP A 84 -22.27 -47.63 -3.99
N ASP A 85 -22.32 -48.65 -3.13
CA ASP A 85 -22.25 -48.47 -1.67
C ASP A 85 -20.81 -48.19 -1.22
N ARG A 86 -20.61 -47.06 -0.54
CA ARG A 86 -19.30 -46.67 -0.01
C ARG A 86 -18.92 -47.41 1.29
N ASN A 87 -19.84 -48.14 1.93
CA ASN A 87 -19.58 -48.88 3.16
C ASN A 87 -19.22 -50.34 2.88
N PRO A 88 -17.94 -50.77 3.12
CA PRO A 88 -17.47 -52.12 2.83
C PRO A 88 -18.32 -53.26 3.42
N THR A 89 -18.89 -53.07 4.60
CA THR A 89 -19.67 -54.10 5.30
C THR A 89 -21.05 -54.25 4.66
N SER A 90 -21.66 -53.11 4.32
CA SER A 90 -22.97 -53.06 3.67
C SER A 90 -22.90 -53.59 2.24
N MET A 91 -21.84 -53.30 1.47
CA MET A 91 -21.62 -53.84 0.12
C MET A 91 -21.76 -55.38 0.06
N ILE A 92 -21.06 -56.08 0.96
CA ILE A 92 -21.05 -57.55 1.00
C ILE A 92 -22.43 -58.08 1.44
N THR A 93 -23.03 -57.45 2.45
CA THR A 93 -24.30 -57.88 3.03
C THR A 93 -25.44 -57.70 2.01
N ASN A 94 -25.55 -56.52 1.42
CA ASN A 94 -26.57 -56.18 0.43
C ASN A 94 -26.45 -57.08 -0.81
N TRP A 95 -25.23 -57.31 -1.31
CA TRP A 95 -25.02 -58.20 -2.45
C TRP A 95 -25.47 -59.64 -2.14
N ASN A 96 -25.06 -60.20 -0.99
CA ASN A 96 -25.45 -61.56 -0.61
C ASN A 96 -26.97 -61.71 -0.46
N GLU A 97 -27.64 -60.72 0.13
CA GLU A 97 -29.10 -60.75 0.30
C GLU A 97 -29.84 -60.69 -1.04
N SER A 98 -29.45 -59.76 -1.93
CA SER A 98 -30.10 -59.59 -3.23
C SER A 98 -29.89 -60.78 -4.16
N VAL A 99 -28.70 -61.37 -4.13
CA VAL A 99 -28.38 -62.59 -4.88
C VAL A 99 -29.15 -63.79 -4.34
N LYS A 100 -29.26 -63.94 -3.01
CA LYS A 100 -30.06 -65.01 -2.39
C LYS A 100 -31.54 -64.91 -2.75
N ARG A 101 -32.10 -63.69 -2.75
CA ARG A 101 -33.50 -63.46 -3.20
C ARG A 101 -33.66 -63.87 -4.66
N THR A 102 -32.77 -63.40 -5.54
CA THR A 102 -32.80 -63.73 -6.97
C THR A 102 -32.69 -65.22 -7.25
N LEU A 103 -31.80 -65.92 -6.55
CA LEU A 103 -31.63 -67.38 -6.68
C LEU A 103 -32.91 -68.12 -6.26
N ASN A 104 -33.54 -67.69 -5.17
CA ASN A 104 -34.79 -68.29 -4.69
C ASN A 104 -35.97 -68.00 -5.64
N ASP A 105 -36.06 -66.79 -6.17
CA ASP A 105 -37.12 -66.38 -7.09
C ASP A 105 -37.02 -67.19 -8.38
N LEU A 106 -35.87 -67.17 -9.05
CA LEU A 106 -35.66 -67.93 -10.29
C LEU A 106 -35.70 -69.45 -10.06
N GLY A 107 -35.28 -69.93 -8.89
CA GLY A 107 -35.25 -71.36 -8.57
C GLY A 107 -36.59 -71.94 -8.12
N ARG A 108 -37.60 -71.11 -7.82
CA ARG A 108 -38.95 -71.55 -7.43
C ARG A 108 -39.82 -71.90 -8.64
N ASP A 109 -39.61 -71.21 -9.74
CA ASP A 109 -40.44 -71.30 -10.95
C ASP A 109 -39.99 -72.40 -11.93
N ILE A 110 -39.04 -73.25 -11.51
CA ILE A 110 -38.52 -74.37 -12.31
C ILE A 110 -39.24 -75.66 -11.94
N ASP A 111 -40.11 -76.14 -12.84
CA ASP A 111 -40.89 -77.36 -12.64
C ASP A 111 -40.04 -78.64 -12.76
N ASP A 112 -39.04 -78.65 -13.65
CA ASP A 112 -38.19 -79.83 -13.86
C ASP A 112 -37.08 -79.95 -12.79
N PRO A 113 -37.05 -81.03 -11.98
CA PRO A 113 -36.08 -81.19 -10.91
C PRO A 113 -34.63 -81.35 -11.40
N VAL A 114 -34.42 -81.83 -12.63
CA VAL A 114 -33.09 -81.95 -13.26
C VAL A 114 -32.58 -80.58 -13.69
N VAL A 115 -33.43 -79.76 -14.31
CA VAL A 115 -33.09 -78.37 -14.69
C VAL A 115 -32.80 -77.55 -13.44
N ARG A 116 -33.66 -77.64 -12.42
CA ARG A 116 -33.49 -76.93 -11.14
C ARG A 116 -32.16 -77.27 -10.46
N ARG A 117 -31.79 -78.55 -10.43
CA ARG A 117 -30.51 -78.98 -9.84
C ARG A 117 -29.31 -78.45 -10.62
N ARG A 118 -29.37 -78.49 -11.95
CA ARG A 118 -28.29 -77.98 -12.83
C ARG A 118 -28.15 -76.46 -12.71
N PHE A 119 -29.27 -75.74 -12.69
CA PHE A 119 -29.31 -74.30 -12.50
C PHE A 119 -28.69 -73.88 -11.15
N ILE A 120 -29.11 -74.48 -10.03
CA ILE A 120 -28.55 -74.16 -8.71
C ILE A 120 -27.05 -74.43 -8.66
N ALA A 121 -26.58 -75.51 -9.26
CA ALA A 121 -25.16 -75.84 -9.33
C ALA A 121 -24.38 -74.81 -10.16
N SER A 122 -24.91 -74.41 -11.32
CA SER A 122 -24.33 -73.38 -12.20
C SER A 122 -24.28 -72.01 -11.51
N ALA A 123 -25.41 -71.55 -10.97
CA ALA A 123 -25.54 -70.30 -10.24
C ALA A 123 -24.58 -70.21 -9.04
N SER A 124 -24.31 -71.32 -8.35
CA SER A 124 -23.38 -71.33 -7.20
C SER A 124 -21.95 -70.89 -7.59
N ASN A 125 -21.48 -71.22 -8.80
CA ASN A 125 -20.17 -70.80 -9.28
C ASN A 125 -20.12 -69.30 -9.58
N ASP A 126 -21.17 -68.78 -10.23
CA ASP A 126 -21.28 -67.36 -10.56
C ASP A 126 -21.40 -66.49 -9.30
N ILE A 127 -22.15 -66.97 -8.29
CA ILE A 127 -22.21 -66.36 -6.96
C ILE A 127 -20.82 -66.31 -6.34
N LEU A 128 -20.04 -67.39 -6.38
CA LEU A 128 -18.70 -67.37 -5.80
C LEU A 128 -17.79 -66.33 -6.49
N ALA A 129 -17.81 -66.29 -7.83
CA ALA A 129 -17.03 -65.33 -8.60
C ALA A 129 -17.45 -63.87 -8.34
N GLY A 130 -18.75 -63.58 -8.36
CA GLY A 130 -19.30 -62.25 -8.05
C GLY A 130 -18.97 -61.82 -6.62
N ARG A 131 -19.09 -62.72 -5.64
CA ARG A 131 -18.75 -62.45 -4.24
C ARG A 131 -17.29 -62.06 -4.09
N LEU A 132 -16.38 -62.77 -4.76
CA LEU A 132 -14.95 -62.45 -4.71
C LEU A 132 -14.66 -61.05 -5.26
N ASN A 133 -15.34 -60.64 -6.33
CA ASN A 133 -15.19 -59.29 -6.88
C ASN A 133 -15.71 -58.21 -5.92
N ILE A 134 -16.89 -58.40 -5.33
CA ILE A 134 -17.43 -57.48 -4.32
C ILE A 134 -16.53 -57.42 -3.08
N MET A 135 -16.01 -58.57 -2.61
CA MET A 135 -15.07 -58.59 -1.49
C MET A 135 -13.76 -57.87 -1.80
N LYS A 136 -13.25 -57.98 -3.04
CA LYS A 136 -12.07 -57.22 -3.49
C LYS A 136 -12.35 -55.72 -3.47
N GLN A 137 -13.51 -55.29 -3.99
CA GLN A 137 -13.88 -53.87 -3.98
C GLN A 137 -14.12 -53.34 -2.57
N ALA A 138 -14.84 -54.09 -1.73
CA ALA A 138 -15.06 -53.74 -0.33
C ALA A 138 -13.73 -53.63 0.44
N ARG A 139 -12.78 -54.53 0.17
CA ARG A 139 -11.41 -54.43 0.73
C ARG A 139 -10.70 -53.17 0.25
N ALA A 140 -10.77 -52.82 -1.03
CA ALA A 140 -10.18 -51.59 -1.55
C ALA A 140 -10.78 -50.36 -0.86
N ASN A 141 -12.11 -50.26 -0.79
CA ASN A 141 -12.81 -49.17 -0.09
C ASN A 141 -12.41 -49.08 1.40
N ARG A 142 -12.22 -50.22 2.08
CA ARG A 142 -11.75 -50.26 3.47
C ARG A 142 -10.31 -49.76 3.61
N ILE A 143 -9.44 -50.13 2.67
CA ILE A 143 -8.06 -49.63 2.62
C ILE A 143 -8.06 -48.13 2.41
N ASP A 144 -8.85 -47.61 1.47
CA ASP A 144 -8.96 -46.18 1.17
C ASP A 144 -9.47 -45.38 2.37
N GLN A 145 -10.52 -45.87 3.05
CA GLN A 145 -11.02 -45.25 4.28
C GLN A 145 -9.96 -45.21 5.38
N SER A 146 -9.27 -46.34 5.61
CA SER A 146 -8.20 -46.42 6.61
C SER A 146 -7.02 -45.51 6.26
N LEU A 147 -6.66 -45.45 4.98
CA LEU A 147 -5.61 -44.59 4.46
C LEU A 147 -5.94 -43.12 4.70
N ALA A 148 -7.18 -42.71 4.38
CA ALA A 148 -7.65 -41.34 4.60
C ALA A 148 -7.55 -40.91 6.08
N THR A 149 -7.98 -41.76 7.02
CA THR A 149 -7.85 -41.48 8.46
C THR A 149 -6.39 -41.31 8.88
N HIS A 150 -5.47 -42.13 8.37
CA HIS A 150 -4.05 -41.98 8.67
C HIS A 150 -3.46 -40.70 8.06
N LEU A 151 -3.86 -40.32 6.84
CA LEU A 151 -3.41 -39.08 6.20
C LEU A 151 -3.94 -37.83 6.92
N GLU A 152 -5.17 -37.86 7.43
CA GLU A 152 -5.71 -36.79 8.27
C GLU A 152 -4.88 -36.62 9.55
N LYS A 153 -4.53 -37.74 10.19
CA LYS A 153 -3.63 -37.75 11.34
C LYS A 153 -2.25 -37.18 10.98
N VAL A 154 -1.67 -37.57 9.83
CA VAL A 154 -0.41 -36.99 9.32
C VAL A 154 -0.52 -35.47 9.21
N ASN A 155 -1.60 -34.94 8.64
CA ASN A 155 -1.79 -33.48 8.50
C ASN A 155 -1.86 -32.77 9.85
N THR A 156 -2.56 -33.35 10.83
CA THR A 156 -2.60 -32.81 12.19
C THR A 156 -1.22 -32.82 12.85
N LEU A 157 -0.48 -33.92 12.72
CA LEU A 157 0.88 -34.03 13.26
C LEU A 157 1.84 -33.07 12.57
N LYS A 158 1.75 -32.86 11.25
CA LYS A 158 2.54 -31.83 10.54
C LYS A 158 2.33 -30.46 11.17
N LYS A 159 1.07 -30.04 11.35
CA LYS A 159 0.75 -28.75 11.98
C LYS A 159 1.31 -28.61 13.39
N GLN A 160 1.27 -29.69 14.19
CA GLN A 160 1.86 -29.71 15.53
C GLN A 160 3.40 -29.70 15.49
N ALA A 161 4.00 -30.27 14.45
CA ALA A 161 5.46 -30.32 14.32
C ALA A 161 6.07 -28.94 14.12
N TYR A 162 5.48 -28.07 13.30
CA TYR A 162 6.01 -26.71 13.09
C TYR A 162 5.38 -25.64 14.00
N ASN A 163 4.07 -25.69 14.31
CA ASN A 163 3.42 -24.67 15.15
C ASN A 163 3.43 -24.98 16.66
N GLY A 164 3.65 -26.23 17.04
CA GLY A 164 3.52 -26.68 18.43
C GLY A 164 4.66 -26.20 19.31
N ASN A 165 4.45 -26.20 20.63
CA ASN A 165 5.54 -25.99 21.57
C ASN A 165 6.58 -27.13 21.49
N SER A 166 7.75 -26.97 22.10
CA SER A 166 8.86 -27.94 22.02
C SER A 166 8.44 -29.39 22.34
N LEU A 167 7.55 -29.58 23.32
CA LEU A 167 7.03 -30.91 23.69
C LEU A 167 6.08 -31.47 22.63
N GLU A 168 5.16 -30.66 22.11
CA GLU A 168 4.23 -31.04 21.04
C GLU A 168 4.98 -31.38 19.76
N ARG A 169 5.95 -30.55 19.38
CA ARG A 169 6.83 -30.77 18.24
C ARG A 169 7.56 -32.10 18.37
N MET A 170 8.23 -32.35 19.49
CA MET A 170 8.93 -33.62 19.72
C MET A 170 7.98 -34.82 19.62
N LYS A 171 6.78 -34.73 20.24
CA LYS A 171 5.77 -35.80 20.16
C LYS A 171 5.29 -36.02 18.72
N ALA A 172 5.02 -34.95 17.99
CA ALA A 172 4.53 -35.01 16.61
C ALA A 172 5.58 -35.62 15.67
N LEU A 173 6.84 -35.18 15.76
CA LEU A 173 7.95 -35.74 14.98
C LEU A 173 8.18 -37.22 15.30
N ARG A 174 8.15 -37.59 16.59
CA ARG A 174 8.25 -39.00 17.01
C ARG A 174 7.08 -39.83 16.48
N GLU A 175 5.88 -39.26 16.41
CA GLU A 175 4.71 -39.99 15.91
C GLU A 175 4.66 -40.08 14.38
N LEU A 176 5.17 -39.07 13.67
CA LEU A 176 5.31 -39.07 12.21
C LEU A 176 6.35 -40.09 11.77
N TYR A 177 7.58 -39.95 12.27
CA TYR A 177 8.76 -40.66 11.74
C TYR A 177 9.20 -41.85 12.61
N GLY A 178 8.68 -41.96 13.82
CA GLY A 178 9.15 -42.94 14.79
C GLY A 178 10.39 -42.49 15.56
N SER A 179 10.88 -43.37 16.42
CA SER A 179 12.16 -43.21 17.12
C SER A 179 12.83 -44.57 17.22
N PRO A 180 14.13 -44.69 16.92
CA PRO A 180 14.87 -45.87 17.33
C PRO A 180 14.75 -45.97 18.85
N GLY A 181 14.49 -47.19 19.34
CA GLY A 181 14.50 -47.44 20.77
C GLY A 181 15.89 -47.17 21.33
N VAL A 182 15.97 -46.65 22.55
CA VAL A 182 17.25 -46.45 23.21
C VAL A 182 17.54 -47.70 24.02
N ASP A 183 18.57 -48.45 23.65
CA ASP A 183 19.10 -49.54 24.45
C ASP A 183 20.32 -49.03 25.23
N THR A 184 20.11 -48.68 26.49
CA THR A 184 21.17 -48.16 27.38
C THR A 184 21.94 -49.28 28.07
N GLY A 185 21.62 -50.56 27.82
CA GLY A 185 22.19 -51.70 28.55
C GLY A 185 21.65 -51.88 29.98
N ASP A 186 20.86 -50.92 30.48
CA ASP A 186 20.15 -50.99 31.75
C ASP A 186 18.67 -51.29 31.49
N ALA A 187 18.16 -52.41 32.06
CA ALA A 187 16.80 -52.85 31.88
C ALA A 187 15.75 -51.82 32.36
N ALA A 188 16.14 -50.91 33.26
CA ALA A 188 15.28 -49.84 33.76
C ALA A 188 15.10 -48.65 32.79
N PHE A 189 15.98 -48.51 31.79
CA PHE A 189 15.99 -47.34 30.88
C PHE A 189 15.81 -47.70 29.39
N LYS A 190 15.49 -48.96 29.10
CA LYS A 190 15.23 -49.44 27.74
C LYS A 190 13.90 -48.87 27.23
N SER A 191 13.98 -47.93 26.28
CA SER A 191 12.78 -47.40 25.61
C SER A 191 12.50 -48.23 24.36
N PRO A 192 11.29 -48.81 24.20
CA PRO A 192 10.96 -49.56 23.00
C PRO A 192 10.95 -48.65 21.77
N PRO A 193 11.32 -49.17 20.57
CA PRO A 193 11.22 -48.41 19.34
C PRO A 193 9.78 -47.99 19.11
N VAL A 194 9.59 -46.72 18.73
CA VAL A 194 8.27 -46.18 18.39
C VAL A 194 8.14 -46.22 16.88
N THR A 195 7.18 -46.99 16.39
CA THR A 195 6.86 -47.05 14.95
C THR A 195 6.18 -45.76 14.52
N GLY A 196 6.71 -45.07 13.51
CA GLY A 196 6.09 -43.87 12.91
C GLY A 196 4.78 -44.17 12.18
N VAL A 197 3.98 -43.15 11.89
CA VAL A 197 2.67 -43.32 11.24
C VAL A 197 2.80 -43.89 9.83
N PHE A 198 3.83 -43.49 9.06
CA PHE A 198 4.05 -44.01 7.72
C PHE A 198 4.48 -45.48 7.73
N GLN A 199 5.35 -45.87 8.68
CA GLN A 199 5.72 -47.26 8.90
C GLN A 199 4.51 -48.11 9.35
N ARG A 200 3.61 -47.56 10.17
CA ARG A 200 2.35 -48.24 10.51
C ARG A 200 1.46 -48.44 9.28
N MET A 201 1.35 -47.45 8.41
CA MET A 201 0.58 -47.57 7.16
C MET A 201 1.17 -48.64 6.24
N GLU A 202 2.50 -48.74 6.13
CA GLU A 202 3.17 -49.83 5.40
C GLU A 202 2.87 -51.19 6.03
N ASN A 203 3.07 -51.33 7.35
CA ASN A 203 2.86 -52.59 8.06
C ASN A 203 1.40 -53.10 7.97
N LEU A 204 0.44 -52.17 7.87
CA LEU A 204 -0.98 -52.48 7.66
C LEU A 204 -1.32 -52.78 6.19
N GLY A 205 -0.37 -52.64 5.27
CA GLY A 205 -0.55 -52.86 3.84
C GLY A 205 -1.37 -51.75 3.15
N LEU A 206 -1.44 -50.56 3.74
CA LEU A 206 -2.16 -49.41 3.18
C LEU A 206 -1.33 -48.67 2.12
N ILE A 207 0.00 -48.69 2.24
CA ILE A 207 0.95 -48.11 1.29
C ILE A 207 2.12 -49.07 1.05
N SER A 208 2.82 -48.88 -0.07
CA SER A 208 4.07 -49.62 -0.36
C SER A 208 5.27 -49.01 0.38
N ALA A 209 6.35 -49.78 0.52
CA ALA A 209 7.62 -49.31 1.08
C ALA A 209 8.17 -48.08 0.31
N ALA A 210 8.06 -48.07 -1.02
CA ALA A 210 8.47 -46.93 -1.83
C ALA A 210 7.62 -45.68 -1.52
N LYS A 211 6.30 -45.84 -1.41
CA LYS A 211 5.40 -44.73 -1.09
C LYS A 211 5.60 -44.21 0.34
N ARG A 212 6.00 -45.08 1.27
CA ARG A 212 6.40 -44.67 2.62
C ARG A 212 7.57 -43.69 2.57
N VAL A 213 8.65 -44.05 1.88
CA VAL A 213 9.86 -43.20 1.77
C VAL A 213 9.54 -41.86 1.13
N GLU A 214 8.74 -41.86 0.06
CA GLU A 214 8.25 -40.64 -0.60
C GLU A 214 7.48 -39.73 0.38
N LEU A 215 6.45 -40.27 1.04
CA LEU A 215 5.63 -39.50 1.98
C LEU A 215 6.43 -39.00 3.19
N GLU A 216 7.37 -39.79 3.70
CA GLU A 216 8.25 -39.39 4.80
C GLU A 216 9.12 -38.20 4.39
N ASN A 217 9.76 -38.26 3.22
CA ASN A 217 10.59 -37.17 2.71
C ASN A 217 9.78 -35.90 2.44
N ASP A 218 8.64 -36.01 1.75
CA ASP A 218 7.76 -34.88 1.47
C ASP A 218 7.29 -34.20 2.76
N THR A 219 6.89 -35.01 3.75
CA THR A 219 6.47 -34.50 5.06
C THR A 219 7.61 -33.78 5.77
N ARG A 220 8.85 -34.28 5.70
CA ARG A 220 10.01 -33.59 6.30
C ARG A 220 10.25 -32.23 5.64
N ILE A 221 10.20 -32.16 4.32
CA ILE A 221 10.31 -30.91 3.55
C ILE A 221 9.21 -29.93 3.97
N GLU A 222 7.96 -30.39 4.06
CA GLU A 222 6.84 -29.55 4.46
C GLU A 222 6.97 -29.01 5.90
N VAL A 223 7.39 -29.86 6.84
CA VAL A 223 7.58 -29.46 8.24
C VAL A 223 8.69 -28.42 8.37
N GLU A 224 9.88 -28.70 7.81
CA GLU A 224 11.01 -27.75 7.84
C GLU A 224 10.64 -26.43 7.14
N SER A 225 9.96 -26.48 5.98
CA SER A 225 9.48 -25.28 5.28
C SER A 225 8.50 -24.48 6.12
N GLY A 226 7.58 -25.16 6.82
CA GLY A 226 6.62 -24.54 7.72
C GLY A 226 7.28 -23.76 8.85
N GLU A 227 8.32 -24.34 9.47
CA GLU A 227 9.12 -23.68 10.50
C GLU A 227 9.81 -22.42 9.97
N ILE A 228 10.47 -22.53 8.80
CA ILE A 228 11.14 -21.39 8.17
C ILE A 228 10.16 -20.26 7.87
N TYR A 229 8.96 -20.58 7.38
CA TYR A 229 7.94 -19.55 7.12
C TYR A 229 7.41 -18.90 8.40
N GLN A 230 7.30 -19.64 9.49
CA GLN A 230 6.92 -19.10 10.79
C GLN A 230 7.99 -18.16 11.33
N ASP A 231 9.27 -18.55 11.25
CA ASP A 231 10.39 -17.72 11.65
C ASP A 231 10.47 -16.43 10.82
N LEU A 232 10.28 -16.53 9.50
CA LEU A 232 10.23 -15.35 8.61
C LEU A 232 9.07 -14.41 8.99
N SER A 233 7.91 -14.98 9.30
CA SER A 233 6.76 -14.20 9.77
C SER A 233 7.06 -13.51 11.11
N ALA A 234 7.70 -14.21 12.04
CA ALA A 234 8.08 -13.65 13.34
C ALA A 234 9.13 -12.53 13.20
N ALA A 235 10.13 -12.71 12.33
CA ALA A 235 11.12 -11.68 12.02
C ALA A 235 10.46 -10.43 11.44
N SER A 236 9.54 -10.60 10.48
CA SER A 236 8.77 -9.49 9.90
C SER A 236 7.96 -8.73 10.94
N VAL A 237 7.26 -9.42 11.86
CA VAL A 237 6.48 -8.79 12.93
C VAL A 237 7.38 -8.07 13.94
N SER A 238 8.54 -8.65 14.27
CA SER A 238 9.47 -8.05 15.23
C SER A 238 10.11 -6.74 14.74
N GLY A 239 10.23 -6.58 13.41
CA GLY A 239 10.94 -5.46 12.80
C GLY A 239 12.46 -5.48 13.03
N ASN A 240 13.02 -6.61 13.49
CA ASN A 240 14.45 -6.75 13.76
C ASN A 240 15.18 -7.51 12.62
N PRO A 241 16.09 -6.86 11.87
CA PRO A 241 16.90 -7.50 10.83
C PRO A 241 17.72 -8.70 11.32
N ASP A 242 18.19 -8.69 12.58
CA ASP A 242 19.03 -9.76 13.13
C ASP A 242 18.30 -11.12 13.12
N HIS A 243 16.98 -11.11 13.30
CA HIS A 243 16.18 -12.34 13.26
C HIS A 243 16.12 -12.90 11.83
N ALA A 244 16.01 -12.03 10.82
CA ALA A 244 16.06 -12.45 9.42
C ALA A 244 17.46 -12.98 9.04
N ASP A 245 18.54 -12.37 9.55
CA ASP A 245 19.92 -12.86 9.38
C ASP A 245 20.15 -14.22 10.03
N GLN A 246 19.60 -14.47 11.22
CA GLN A 246 19.65 -15.79 11.84
C GLN A 246 19.00 -16.86 10.96
N ILE A 247 17.87 -16.54 10.32
CA ILE A 247 17.19 -17.45 9.38
C ILE A 247 18.08 -17.72 8.16
N VAL A 248 18.72 -16.69 7.59
CA VAL A 248 19.69 -16.86 6.50
C VAL A 248 20.83 -17.81 6.90
N ASN A 249 21.41 -17.61 8.09
CA ASN A 249 22.50 -18.45 8.60
C ASN A 249 22.05 -19.90 8.83
N ASN A 250 20.86 -20.10 9.39
CA ASN A 250 20.28 -21.43 9.59
C ASN A 250 20.00 -22.12 8.25
N LEU A 251 19.49 -21.40 7.25
CA LEU A 251 19.27 -21.90 5.89
C LEU A 251 20.58 -22.14 5.12
N ALA A 252 21.65 -21.42 5.42
CA ALA A 252 22.96 -21.65 4.82
C ALA A 252 23.61 -22.94 5.36
N ASN A 253 23.28 -23.34 6.59
CA ASN A 253 23.77 -24.58 7.19
C ASN A 253 22.92 -25.79 6.76
N PRO A 254 23.48 -26.78 6.02
CA PRO A 254 22.76 -27.99 5.65
C PRO A 254 22.21 -28.79 6.83
N ASP A 255 22.91 -28.78 7.97
CA ASP A 255 22.57 -29.62 9.13
C ASP A 255 21.33 -29.14 9.90
N GLN A 256 20.97 -27.86 9.78
CA GLN A 256 19.79 -27.28 10.44
C GLN A 256 18.49 -27.68 9.75
N TYR A 257 18.49 -27.70 8.41
CA TYR A 257 17.33 -28.02 7.58
C TYR A 257 17.70 -29.08 6.53
N PRO A 258 18.04 -30.31 6.94
CA PRO A 258 18.64 -31.30 6.05
C PRO A 258 17.74 -31.73 4.89
N SER A 259 16.42 -31.57 5.03
CA SER A 259 15.45 -31.99 4.01
C SER A 259 15.27 -30.93 2.93
N ILE A 260 15.54 -29.65 3.22
CA ILE A 260 15.49 -28.57 2.23
C ILE A 260 16.79 -28.51 1.42
N THR A 261 16.75 -28.80 0.12
CA THR A 261 17.96 -28.86 -0.72
C THR A 261 17.84 -28.05 -2.02
N GLY A 262 18.99 -27.78 -2.65
CA GLY A 262 19.09 -27.20 -3.99
C GLY A 262 18.31 -25.90 -4.17
N SER A 263 17.45 -25.86 -5.19
CA SER A 263 16.68 -24.69 -5.58
C SER A 263 15.75 -24.19 -4.46
N ALA A 264 15.08 -25.09 -3.74
CA ALA A 264 14.15 -24.71 -2.67
C ALA A 264 14.87 -23.97 -1.53
N ARG A 265 16.07 -24.45 -1.17
CA ARG A 265 16.92 -23.76 -0.17
C ARG A 265 17.29 -22.35 -0.63
N ASN A 266 17.75 -22.21 -1.87
CA ASN A 266 18.12 -20.91 -2.43
C ASN A 266 16.94 -19.93 -2.48
N THR A 267 15.74 -20.41 -2.82
CA THR A 267 14.52 -19.58 -2.79
C THR A 267 14.23 -19.04 -1.38
N LEU A 268 14.34 -19.89 -0.36
CA LEU A 268 14.10 -19.47 1.03
C LEU A 268 15.20 -18.54 1.54
N ILE A 269 16.46 -18.77 1.18
CA ILE A 269 17.58 -17.86 1.48
C ILE A 269 17.32 -16.48 0.89
N ASN A 270 16.99 -16.41 -0.41
CA ASN A 270 16.71 -15.14 -1.07
C ASN A 270 15.52 -14.42 -0.43
N LYS A 271 14.47 -15.16 -0.05
CA LYS A 271 13.32 -14.59 0.66
C LYS A 271 13.71 -14.01 2.02
N ALA A 272 14.58 -14.70 2.78
CA ALA A 272 15.10 -14.23 4.05
C ALA A 272 15.99 -12.99 3.89
N ILE A 273 16.85 -12.96 2.87
CA ILE A 273 17.69 -11.80 2.52
C ILE A 273 16.83 -10.59 2.17
N SER A 274 15.84 -10.75 1.27
CA SER A 274 14.95 -9.65 0.90
C SER A 274 14.16 -9.10 2.09
N LEU A 275 13.73 -9.96 3.01
CA LEU A 275 13.09 -9.52 4.25
C LEU A 275 14.06 -8.71 5.11
N ARG A 276 15.28 -9.20 5.33
CA ARG A 276 16.30 -8.48 6.10
C ARG A 276 16.58 -7.10 5.52
N ASP A 277 16.85 -7.03 4.22
CA ASP A 277 17.21 -5.78 3.56
C ASP A 277 16.04 -4.77 3.66
N GLY A 278 14.80 -5.22 3.47
CA GLY A 278 13.62 -4.38 3.69
C GLY A 278 13.46 -3.89 5.13
N LEU A 279 13.80 -4.72 6.12
CA LEU A 279 13.78 -4.31 7.53
C LEU A 279 14.87 -3.30 7.88
N ILE A 280 16.07 -3.41 7.26
CA ILE A 280 17.15 -2.44 7.42
C ILE A 280 16.72 -1.09 6.85
N ASP A 281 16.17 -1.08 5.63
CA ASP A 281 15.70 0.15 4.99
C ASP A 281 14.59 0.83 5.81
N ASP A 282 13.66 0.06 6.37
CA ASP A 282 12.62 0.58 7.26
C ASP A 282 13.19 1.19 8.55
N GLN A 283 14.24 0.60 9.11
CA GLN A 283 14.91 1.14 10.30
C GLN A 283 15.64 2.46 9.99
N ILE A 284 16.36 2.51 8.86
CA ILE A 284 17.03 3.72 8.38
C ILE A 284 15.99 4.82 8.15
N ALA A 285 14.92 4.54 7.40
CA ALA A 285 13.87 5.53 7.12
C ALA A 285 13.18 6.04 8.38
N LYS A 286 12.96 5.20 9.40
CA LYS A 286 12.42 5.64 10.70
C LYS A 286 13.40 6.53 11.46
N LYS A 287 14.69 6.21 11.41
CA LYS A 287 15.74 7.02 12.03
C LYS A 287 15.86 8.37 11.35
N ASP A 288 15.93 8.41 10.02
CA ASP A 288 16.03 9.65 9.25
C ASP A 288 14.83 10.57 9.53
N LYS A 289 13.60 10.05 9.53
CA LYS A 289 12.41 10.81 9.91
C LYS A 289 12.49 11.39 11.33
N LYS A 290 13.04 10.63 12.28
CA LYS A 290 13.22 11.08 13.66
C LYS A 290 14.30 12.16 13.74
N ASP A 291 15.39 12.00 13.02
CA ASP A 291 16.50 12.95 12.98
C ASP A 291 16.06 14.27 12.31
N ASP A 292 15.29 14.21 11.23
CA ASP A 292 14.66 15.37 10.58
C ASP A 292 13.70 16.10 11.52
N TYR A 293 12.82 15.37 12.20
CA TYR A 293 11.91 15.95 13.20
C TYR A 293 12.68 16.63 14.34
N ASN A 294 13.71 15.97 14.88
CA ASN A 294 14.54 16.54 15.93
C ASN A 294 15.32 17.78 15.46
N LYS A 295 15.78 17.79 14.20
CA LYS A 295 16.44 18.93 13.58
C LYS A 295 15.48 20.11 13.44
N GLU A 296 14.25 19.87 12.99
CA GLU A 296 13.22 20.91 12.89
C GLU A 296 12.88 21.50 14.27
N GLN A 297 12.66 20.64 15.28
CA GLN A 297 12.40 21.09 16.65
C GLN A 297 13.56 21.90 17.24
N ARG A 298 14.81 21.51 16.96
CA ARG A 298 15.99 22.27 17.37
C ARG A 298 16.03 23.64 16.72
N LYS A 299 15.77 23.73 15.41
CA LYS A 299 15.74 24.99 14.67
C LYS A 299 14.68 25.94 15.23
N LEU A 300 13.48 25.43 15.48
CA LEU A 300 12.39 26.21 16.09
C LEU A 300 12.80 26.80 17.45
N LYS A 301 13.41 25.98 18.33
CA LYS A 301 13.90 26.44 19.63
C LYS A 301 14.99 27.51 19.50
N GLN A 302 15.91 27.32 18.54
CA GLN A 302 16.97 28.29 18.25
C GLN A 302 16.41 29.64 17.78
N ASP A 303 15.42 29.62 16.88
CA ASP A 303 14.76 30.81 16.37
C ASP A 303 13.96 31.54 17.45
N GLU A 304 13.26 30.81 18.32
CA GLU A 304 12.50 31.37 19.43
C GLU A 304 13.41 32.07 20.44
N ASN A 305 14.48 31.39 20.86
CA ASN A 305 15.45 31.93 21.80
C ASN A 305 16.22 33.13 21.22
N TYR A 306 16.62 33.06 19.94
CA TYR A 306 17.26 34.19 19.27
C TYR A 306 16.35 35.42 19.24
N ALA A 307 15.08 35.25 18.90
CA ALA A 307 14.12 36.35 18.90
C ALA A 307 13.91 36.94 20.31
N ASP A 308 13.84 36.11 21.35
CA ASP A 308 13.72 36.57 22.74
C ASP A 308 14.94 37.40 23.18
N PHE A 309 16.16 36.89 22.97
CA PHE A 309 17.38 37.61 23.32
C PHE A 309 17.51 38.93 22.54
N THR A 310 17.16 38.92 21.25
CA THR A 310 17.21 40.13 20.41
C THR A 310 16.22 41.19 20.91
N LEU A 311 15.00 40.79 21.25
CA LEU A 311 13.97 41.68 21.80
C LEU A 311 14.41 42.28 23.14
N ARG A 312 14.94 41.47 24.06
CA ARG A 312 15.41 41.93 25.38
C ARG A 312 16.56 42.92 25.24
N LEU A 313 17.55 42.63 24.39
CA LEU A 313 18.65 43.58 24.10
C LEU A 313 18.13 44.88 23.48
N SER A 314 17.15 44.83 22.59
CA SER A 314 16.53 46.04 22.04
C SER A 314 15.84 46.87 23.12
N GLN A 315 15.11 46.24 24.04
CA GLN A 315 14.41 46.94 25.12
C GLN A 315 15.37 47.57 26.13
N GLU A 316 16.48 46.90 26.44
CA GLU A 316 17.56 47.44 27.25
C GLU A 316 18.21 48.68 26.61
N ASN A 317 18.45 48.63 25.30
CA ASN A 317 19.10 49.74 24.58
C ASN A 317 18.18 50.97 24.42
N ASP A 318 16.88 50.75 24.24
CA ASP A 318 15.89 51.83 24.04
C ASP A 318 15.43 52.48 25.36
N ASN A 319 15.57 51.79 26.50
CA ASN A 319 15.02 52.24 27.78
C ASN A 319 16.11 52.41 28.86
N PRO A 320 16.48 53.65 29.24
CA PRO A 320 17.46 53.90 30.30
C PRO A 320 17.00 53.45 31.70
N ASN A 321 15.71 53.10 31.89
CA ASN A 321 15.14 52.56 33.13
C ASN A 321 14.55 51.15 32.92
N PHE A 322 15.19 50.29 32.12
CA PHE A 322 14.72 48.92 31.90
C PHE A 322 14.58 48.14 33.22
N GLU A 323 13.37 47.63 33.50
CA GLU A 323 13.03 46.89 34.74
C GLU A 323 13.18 45.37 34.62
N GLY A 324 13.60 44.84 33.45
CA GLY A 324 13.79 43.41 33.22
C GLY A 324 15.17 42.88 33.60
N GLU A 325 15.34 41.54 33.60
CA GLU A 325 16.65 40.92 33.81
C GLU A 325 17.56 41.18 32.60
N PRO A 326 18.73 41.79 32.79
CA PRO A 326 19.60 42.15 31.68
C PRO A 326 20.22 40.91 31.04
N VAL A 327 20.29 40.87 29.71
CA VAL A 327 20.95 39.80 28.97
C VAL A 327 22.45 39.84 29.25
N THR A 328 23.00 38.80 29.87
CA THR A 328 24.44 38.71 30.15
C THR A 328 25.18 37.90 29.09
N LEU A 329 26.50 38.11 28.98
CA LEU A 329 27.35 37.26 28.13
C LEU A 329 27.35 35.80 28.58
N LEU A 330 27.13 35.56 29.88
CA LEU A 330 27.02 34.21 30.44
C LEU A 330 25.74 33.51 29.98
N ASP A 331 24.62 34.24 29.91
CA ASP A 331 23.35 33.70 29.41
C ASP A 331 23.45 33.31 27.93
N LEU A 332 24.08 34.17 27.12
CA LEU A 332 24.33 33.90 25.71
C LEU A 332 25.26 32.70 25.51
N GLN A 333 26.33 32.62 26.31
CA GLN A 333 27.28 31.50 26.23
C GLN A 333 26.61 30.19 26.65
N LYS A 334 25.80 30.20 27.71
CA LYS A 334 25.03 29.03 28.15
C LYS A 334 24.04 28.59 27.08
N ALA A 335 23.34 29.52 26.43
CA ALA A 335 22.43 29.20 25.34
C ALA A 335 23.16 28.62 24.11
N LEU A 336 24.40 29.03 23.82
CA LEU A 336 25.22 28.36 22.81
C LEU A 336 25.60 26.93 23.23
N GLU A 337 26.06 26.75 24.48
CA GLU A 337 26.47 25.44 25.03
C GLU A 337 25.28 24.44 25.04
N ASP A 338 24.08 24.92 25.34
CA ASP A 338 22.84 24.12 25.36
C ASP A 338 22.24 23.86 23.96
N ASN A 339 22.93 24.27 22.87
CA ASN A 339 22.45 24.26 21.48
C ASN A 339 21.15 25.05 21.25
N GLU A 340 20.88 26.01 22.11
CA GLU A 340 19.73 26.92 22.09
C GLU A 340 19.96 28.15 21.19
N LEU A 341 21.19 28.39 20.76
CA LEU A 341 21.56 29.37 19.73
C LEU A 341 22.52 28.73 18.74
N THR A 342 22.51 29.20 17.50
CA THR A 342 23.60 28.93 16.55
C THR A 342 24.81 29.81 16.84
N VAL A 343 25.98 29.44 16.30
CA VAL A 343 27.20 30.26 16.45
C VAL A 343 27.00 31.68 15.87
N ALA A 344 26.34 31.80 14.72
CA ALA A 344 26.06 33.09 14.10
C ALA A 344 25.12 33.95 14.97
N GLN A 345 24.05 33.35 15.51
CA GLN A 345 23.14 34.00 16.45
C GLN A 345 23.85 34.46 17.72
N TYR A 346 24.70 33.61 18.30
CA TYR A 346 25.50 33.95 19.48
C TYR A 346 26.44 35.13 19.21
N GLU A 347 27.24 35.09 18.15
CA GLU A 347 28.19 36.17 17.84
C GLU A 347 27.45 37.49 17.54
N ALA A 348 26.30 37.44 16.84
CA ALA A 348 25.47 38.62 16.61
C ALA A 348 24.97 39.27 17.91
N LEU A 349 24.43 38.47 18.84
CA LEU A 349 23.94 38.94 20.14
C LEU A 349 25.07 39.45 21.03
N LYS A 350 26.21 38.76 21.03
CA LYS A 350 27.41 39.13 21.78
C LYS A 350 28.01 40.45 21.30
N GLU A 351 28.13 40.65 19.99
CA GLU A 351 28.65 41.90 19.41
C GLU A 351 27.72 43.08 19.77
N THR A 352 26.41 42.87 19.62
CA THR A 352 25.37 43.84 20.02
C THR A 352 25.48 44.23 21.50
N ARG A 353 25.91 43.31 22.37
CA ARG A 353 26.06 43.54 23.81
C ARG A 353 27.38 44.21 24.18
N LEU A 354 28.47 43.90 23.48
CA LEU A 354 29.82 44.37 23.80
C LEU A 354 30.10 45.78 23.28
N GLU A 355 29.53 46.16 22.14
CA GLU A 355 29.75 47.48 21.55
C GLU A 355 28.61 48.45 21.84
N THR A 356 28.92 49.76 21.93
CA THR A 356 27.87 50.79 21.85
C THR A 356 27.22 50.65 20.48
N GLY A 357 26.03 50.08 20.47
CA GLY A 357 25.37 49.60 19.26
C GLY A 357 25.32 50.63 18.15
N LEU A 358 25.28 50.13 16.93
CA LEU A 358 24.90 50.90 15.76
C LEU A 358 23.64 51.71 16.08
N THR A 359 23.68 53.04 15.96
CA THR A 359 22.54 53.90 16.33
C THR A 359 21.41 53.85 15.30
N LYS A 360 21.72 53.44 14.07
CA LYS A 360 20.77 53.28 12.95
C LYS A 360 21.22 52.19 12.00
N SER A 361 20.31 51.33 11.57
CA SER A 361 20.57 50.31 10.55
C SER A 361 20.92 50.93 9.20
N ASP A 362 21.67 50.20 8.39
CA ASP A 362 21.88 50.53 6.98
C ASP A 362 20.55 50.45 6.23
N ALA A 363 20.17 51.55 5.60
CA ALA A 363 18.84 51.66 5.03
C ALA A 363 18.64 50.79 3.79
N SER A 364 19.71 50.55 3.01
CA SER A 364 19.67 49.64 1.87
C SER A 364 19.43 48.21 2.33
N THR A 365 20.17 47.75 3.34
CA THR A 365 20.00 46.43 3.95
C THR A 365 18.60 46.24 4.52
N LEU A 366 18.10 47.23 5.27
CA LEU A 366 16.76 47.19 5.84
C LEU A 366 15.67 47.16 4.76
N PHE A 367 15.82 47.94 3.69
CA PHE A 367 14.89 47.93 2.56
C PHE A 367 14.88 46.57 1.85
N GLU A 368 16.06 46.00 1.56
CA GLU A 368 16.20 44.69 0.91
C GLU A 368 15.56 43.57 1.73
N LEU A 369 15.83 43.49 3.04
CA LEU A 369 15.23 42.49 3.92
C LEU A 369 13.70 42.63 3.97
N ASN A 370 13.20 43.85 4.08
CA ASN A 370 11.77 44.11 4.05
C ASN A 370 11.12 43.71 2.73
N GLN A 371 11.79 43.96 1.60
CA GLN A 371 11.31 43.54 0.29
C GLN A 371 11.29 42.02 0.15
N LYS A 372 12.37 41.34 0.58
CA LYS A 372 12.43 39.87 0.58
C LYS A 372 11.31 39.26 1.43
N ILE A 373 11.01 39.81 2.62
CA ILE A 373 9.91 39.34 3.48
C ILE A 373 8.53 39.55 2.82
N ASP A 374 8.38 40.59 2.02
CA ASP A 374 7.13 40.85 1.29
C ASP A 374 6.92 39.94 0.09
N LEU A 375 8.02 39.56 -0.56
CA LEU A 375 8.04 38.69 -1.74
C LEU A 375 8.09 37.20 -1.40
N ALA A 376 8.32 36.85 -0.14
CA ALA A 376 8.36 35.47 0.31
C ALA A 376 6.96 34.81 0.20
N ASP A 377 6.90 33.69 -0.54
CA ASP A 377 5.66 32.96 -0.83
C ASP A 377 5.56 31.66 -0.01
N SER A 378 6.65 31.21 0.60
CA SER A 378 6.73 29.98 1.40
C SER A 378 7.34 30.21 2.79
N LYS A 379 7.21 29.21 3.66
CA LYS A 379 7.85 29.23 4.99
C LYS A 379 9.37 29.13 4.83
N GLU A 380 9.81 28.36 3.85
CA GLU A 380 11.22 28.16 3.51
C GLU A 380 11.89 29.48 3.11
N ASP A 381 11.23 30.32 2.30
CA ASP A 381 11.75 31.64 1.92
C ASP A 381 11.96 32.56 3.14
N LEU A 382 11.02 32.53 4.09
CA LEU A 382 11.11 33.33 5.32
C LEU A 382 12.16 32.79 6.30
N ASP A 383 12.36 31.47 6.32
CA ASP A 383 13.39 30.85 7.14
C ASP A 383 14.80 31.17 6.61
N GLU A 384 15.00 31.25 5.29
CA GLU A 384 16.27 31.70 4.68
C GLU A 384 16.58 33.16 5.08
N ILE A 385 15.59 34.06 4.97
CA ILE A 385 15.75 35.46 5.40
C ILE A 385 16.05 35.54 6.91
N ARG A 386 15.43 34.69 7.73
CA ARG A 386 15.70 34.64 9.17
C ARG A 386 17.13 34.21 9.49
N GLU A 387 17.68 33.27 8.73
CA GLU A 387 19.07 32.81 8.88
C GLU A 387 20.10 33.90 8.51
N ASP A 388 19.75 34.84 7.65
CA ASP A 388 20.61 35.96 7.27
C ASP A 388 20.70 37.08 8.33
N ILE A 389 19.64 37.29 9.13
CA ILE A 389 19.55 38.39 10.10
C ILE A 389 20.74 38.45 11.07
N PRO A 390 21.18 37.34 11.71
CA PRO A 390 22.36 37.34 12.58
C PRO A 390 23.61 37.87 11.88
N THR A 391 23.82 37.51 10.60
CA THR A 391 24.97 37.95 9.83
C THR A 391 24.94 39.46 9.59
N PHE A 392 23.78 40.02 9.25
CA PHE A 392 23.61 41.47 9.09
C PHE A 392 23.79 42.25 10.40
N MET A 393 23.38 41.67 11.53
CA MET A 393 23.65 42.24 12.85
C MET A 393 25.15 42.19 13.19
N GLN A 394 25.81 41.05 12.97
CA GLN A 394 27.25 40.88 13.20
C GLN A 394 28.08 41.86 12.35
N ASN A 395 27.67 42.10 11.11
CA ASN A 395 28.34 43.05 10.19
C ASN A 395 27.99 44.53 10.48
N LYS A 396 27.24 44.82 11.55
CA LYS A 396 26.85 46.18 11.94
C LYS A 396 26.05 46.90 10.85
N GLN A 397 25.24 46.15 10.10
CA GLN A 397 24.32 46.68 9.11
C GLN A 397 22.88 46.76 9.65
N LEU A 398 22.58 46.02 10.73
CA LEU A 398 21.25 45.93 11.32
C LEU A 398 21.32 46.09 12.83
N THR A 399 20.45 46.93 13.39
CA THR A 399 20.30 47.10 14.86
C THR A 399 19.44 45.98 15.45
N ALA A 400 19.58 45.71 16.75
CA ALA A 400 18.72 44.74 17.44
C ALA A 400 17.22 45.13 17.41
N GLY A 401 16.91 46.43 17.45
CA GLY A 401 15.53 46.91 17.33
C GLY A 401 14.94 46.61 15.97
N ASP A 402 15.66 46.94 14.89
CA ASP A 402 15.16 46.67 13.53
C ASP A 402 15.15 45.16 13.22
N ALA A 403 16.09 44.39 13.75
CA ALA A 403 16.07 42.93 13.68
C ALA A 403 14.82 42.35 14.38
N THR A 404 14.44 42.89 15.54
CA THR A 404 13.22 42.48 16.25
C THR A 404 11.98 42.73 15.42
N VAL A 405 11.86 43.91 14.81
CA VAL A 405 10.75 44.25 13.91
C VAL A 405 10.69 43.30 12.71
N LEU A 406 11.83 43.01 12.07
CA LEU A 406 11.90 42.06 10.96
C LEU A 406 11.47 40.63 11.40
N LEU A 407 11.95 40.16 12.55
CA LEU A 407 11.58 38.84 13.10
C LEU A 407 10.08 38.74 13.41
N ASN A 408 9.49 39.76 14.05
CA ASN A 408 8.05 39.84 14.32
C ASN A 408 7.23 39.91 13.04
N ARG A 409 7.73 40.65 12.05
CA ARG A 409 7.07 40.75 10.75
C ARG A 409 7.06 39.44 9.98
N MET A 410 8.15 38.67 9.99
CA MET A 410 8.17 37.32 9.41
C MET A 410 7.14 36.39 10.08
N LYS A 411 6.99 36.47 11.41
CA LYS A 411 5.93 35.73 12.13
C LYS A 411 4.53 36.18 11.70
N THR A 412 4.33 37.48 11.49
CA THR A 412 3.05 38.05 11.02
C THR A 412 2.76 37.65 9.56
N GLN A 413 3.78 37.56 8.71
CA GLN A 413 3.68 37.01 7.35
C GLN A 413 3.21 35.55 7.36
N LEU A 414 3.70 34.73 8.29
CA LEU A 414 3.28 33.34 8.43
C LEU A 414 1.89 33.18 9.06
N SER A 415 1.36 34.20 9.76
CA SER A 415 0.10 34.09 10.48
C SER A 415 -1.12 34.46 9.62
N ASN A 416 -2.16 33.62 9.65
CA ASN A 416 -3.46 33.88 9.02
C ASN A 416 -4.46 34.60 9.96
N THR A 417 -3.96 35.34 10.95
CA THR A 417 -4.84 36.04 11.90
C THR A 417 -5.51 37.26 11.24
N PRO A 418 -6.73 37.67 11.67
CA PRO A 418 -7.39 38.86 11.12
C PRO A 418 -6.53 40.13 11.24
N LYS A 419 -5.77 40.27 12.33
CA LYS A 419 -4.83 41.38 12.52
C LYS A 419 -3.69 41.34 11.49
N ALA A 420 -3.07 40.18 11.28
CA ALA A 420 -2.00 40.03 10.30
C ALA A 420 -2.47 40.28 8.85
N ILE A 421 -3.67 39.80 8.49
CA ILE A 421 -4.28 40.08 7.18
C ILE A 421 -4.50 41.60 7.00
N ALA A 422 -4.97 42.29 8.03
CA ALA A 422 -5.15 43.74 8.00
C ALA A 422 -3.81 44.47 7.84
N ILE A 423 -2.77 44.07 8.58
CA ILE A 423 -1.42 44.65 8.47
C ILE A 423 -0.88 44.49 7.05
N LYS A 424 -0.92 43.28 6.48
CA LYS A 424 -0.49 43.02 5.09
C LYS A 424 -1.24 43.90 4.09
N ARG A 425 -2.56 44.00 4.23
CA ARG A 425 -3.41 44.78 3.33
C ARG A 425 -3.11 46.28 3.40
N GLU A 426 -3.10 46.85 4.60
CA GLU A 426 -2.90 48.30 4.76
C GLU A 426 -1.48 48.73 4.43
N ARG A 427 -0.48 47.88 4.70
CA ARG A 427 0.90 48.14 4.28
C ARG A 427 1.06 48.12 2.77
N ARG A 428 0.41 47.18 2.07
CA ARG A 428 0.35 47.15 0.60
C ARG A 428 -0.34 48.40 0.03
N ASN A 429 -1.39 48.89 0.70
CA ASN A 429 -2.03 50.15 0.33
C ASN A 429 -1.07 51.33 0.54
N LEU A 430 -0.36 51.36 1.68
CA LEU A 430 0.63 52.39 1.97
C LEU A 430 1.77 52.40 0.93
N LEU A 431 2.35 51.25 0.58
CA LEU A 431 3.38 51.16 -0.46
C LEU A 431 2.92 51.76 -1.80
N ARG A 432 1.67 51.49 -2.21
CA ARG A 432 1.07 52.12 -3.40
C ARG A 432 0.93 53.63 -3.25
N THR A 433 0.54 54.12 -2.07
CA THR A 433 0.48 55.56 -1.77
C THR A 433 1.85 56.22 -1.79
N LEU A 434 2.90 55.48 -1.45
CA LEU A 434 4.30 55.94 -1.47
C LEU A 434 4.96 55.83 -2.86
N GLY A 435 4.22 55.41 -3.91
CA GLY A 435 4.75 55.29 -5.28
C GLY A 435 5.60 54.04 -5.51
N VAL A 436 5.41 53.00 -4.71
CA VAL A 436 6.07 51.69 -4.86
C VAL A 436 5.06 50.68 -5.39
N ASP A 437 5.44 49.91 -6.41
CA ASP A 437 4.62 48.83 -6.94
C ASP A 437 4.30 47.79 -5.85
N VAL A 438 3.21 47.04 -6.03
CA VAL A 438 2.71 45.98 -5.15
C VAL A 438 3.76 44.89 -4.88
N ASN A 439 4.77 44.78 -5.74
CA ASN A 439 5.91 43.87 -5.63
C ASN A 439 7.15 44.54 -4.99
N GLY A 440 7.01 45.71 -4.38
CA GLY A 440 8.11 46.43 -3.73
C GLY A 440 9.13 47.04 -4.70
N ARG A 441 8.80 47.13 -6.00
CA ARG A 441 9.68 47.75 -7.01
C ARG A 441 9.32 49.21 -7.15
N PHE A 442 10.33 50.08 -7.14
CA PHE A 442 10.15 51.45 -7.63
C PHE A 442 9.98 51.36 -9.15
N ASP A 443 8.93 51.96 -9.69
CA ASP A 443 8.66 51.96 -11.15
C ASP A 443 9.76 52.69 -11.95
N ASP A 444 10.66 53.40 -11.27
CA ASP A 444 11.79 54.12 -11.86
C ASP A 444 13.14 53.68 -11.22
N PRO A 445 14.08 53.09 -11.98
CA PRO A 445 15.40 52.71 -11.48
C PRO A 445 16.29 53.91 -11.10
N ASP A 446 15.99 55.12 -11.59
CA ASP A 446 16.75 56.36 -11.33
C ASP A 446 16.28 57.11 -10.07
N LEU A 447 15.40 56.51 -9.27
CA LEU A 447 14.93 57.11 -8.01
C LEU A 447 16.10 57.42 -7.06
N VAL A 448 16.23 58.71 -6.70
CA VAL A 448 17.29 59.22 -5.81
C VAL A 448 17.28 58.46 -4.49
N VAL A 449 18.46 58.08 -3.97
CA VAL A 449 18.62 57.37 -2.67
C VAL A 449 17.79 57.99 -1.55
N SER A 450 17.60 59.32 -1.55
CA SER A 450 16.76 60.06 -0.61
C SER A 450 15.27 59.67 -0.63
N GLN A 451 14.68 59.37 -1.79
CA GLN A 451 13.29 58.93 -1.88
C GLN A 451 13.14 57.48 -1.40
N LYS A 452 14.11 56.61 -1.69
CA LYS A 452 14.16 55.24 -1.15
C LYS A 452 14.28 55.25 0.38
N LEU A 453 15.08 56.17 0.93
CA LEU A 453 15.20 56.41 2.37
C LEU A 453 13.87 56.87 2.99
N ALA A 454 13.21 57.86 2.38
CA ALA A 454 11.95 58.39 2.90
C ALA A 454 10.82 57.33 2.90
N VAL A 455 10.77 56.48 1.87
CA VAL A 455 9.83 55.36 1.79
C VAL A 455 10.14 54.32 2.85
N THR A 456 11.42 54.00 3.06
CA THR A 456 11.86 53.06 4.09
C THR A 456 11.51 53.58 5.50
N ASP A 457 11.74 54.86 5.76
CA ASP A 457 11.39 55.51 7.03
C ASP A 457 9.87 55.55 7.27
N ALA A 458 9.08 55.78 6.22
CA ALA A 458 7.62 55.76 6.29
C ALA A 458 7.10 54.34 6.62
N ILE A 459 7.62 53.33 5.94
CA ILE A 459 7.26 51.93 6.21
C ILE A 459 7.71 51.50 7.61
N ARG A 460 8.90 51.88 8.05
CA ARG A 460 9.38 51.64 9.41
C ARG A 460 8.47 52.29 10.44
N SER A 461 8.09 53.55 10.22
CA SER A 461 7.19 54.27 11.13
C SER A 461 5.81 53.62 11.20
N PHE A 462 5.32 53.06 10.09
CA PHE A 462 4.10 52.26 10.07
C PHE A 462 4.24 50.99 10.92
N ASP A 463 5.31 50.21 10.71
CA ASP A 463 5.56 48.97 11.43
C ASP A 463 5.74 49.26 12.95
N ASP A 464 6.46 50.31 13.33
CA ASP A 464 6.61 50.76 14.73
C ASP A 464 5.26 51.15 15.36
N LEU A 465 4.41 51.91 14.65
CA LEU A 465 3.09 52.30 15.16
C LEU A 465 2.21 51.08 15.41
N VAL A 466 2.24 50.10 14.52
CA VAL A 466 1.40 48.90 14.60
C VAL A 466 1.93 47.89 15.62
N GLU A 467 3.24 47.66 15.67
CA GLU A 467 3.86 46.63 16.49
C GLU A 467 4.25 47.14 17.89
N LYS A 468 4.90 48.30 17.99
CA LYS A 468 5.37 48.89 19.27
C LYS A 468 4.28 49.67 19.99
N HIS A 469 3.46 50.42 19.24
CA HIS A 469 2.42 51.29 19.80
C HIS A 469 1.00 50.71 19.69
N ASN A 470 0.85 49.52 19.12
CA ASN A 470 -0.42 48.80 18.96
C ASN A 470 -1.54 49.65 18.33
N VAL A 471 -1.17 50.57 17.42
CA VAL A 471 -2.11 51.39 16.65
C VAL A 471 -2.84 50.52 15.63
N ASN A 472 -4.09 50.86 15.32
CA ASN A 472 -4.83 50.16 14.28
C ASN A 472 -4.07 50.26 12.93
N PRO A 473 -3.87 49.16 12.18
CA PRO A 473 -3.11 49.19 10.93
C PRO A 473 -3.64 50.21 9.91
N ARG A 474 -4.96 50.41 9.86
CA ARG A 474 -5.54 51.39 8.94
C ARG A 474 -5.21 52.82 9.36
N GLU A 475 -5.33 53.13 10.64
CA GLU A 475 -5.03 54.45 11.19
C GLU A 475 -3.54 54.79 11.05
N ALA A 476 -2.66 53.81 11.27
CA ALA A 476 -1.22 53.97 11.06
C ALA A 476 -0.89 54.24 9.58
N ALA A 477 -1.48 53.48 8.64
CA ALA A 477 -1.26 53.68 7.21
C ALA A 477 -1.78 55.06 6.75
N ASP A 478 -2.98 55.45 7.18
CA ASP A 478 -3.58 56.75 6.85
C ASP A 478 -2.74 57.92 7.40
N TYR A 479 -2.22 57.80 8.63
CA TYR A 479 -1.37 58.81 9.26
C TYR A 479 -0.04 58.98 8.52
N ILE A 480 0.66 57.89 8.24
CA ILE A 480 1.95 57.93 7.55
C ILE A 480 1.79 58.40 6.11
N GLY A 481 0.84 57.83 5.36
CA GLY A 481 0.57 58.22 3.98
C GLY A 481 0.21 59.69 3.84
N SER A 482 -0.62 60.22 4.75
CA SER A 482 -0.99 61.64 4.76
C SER A 482 0.20 62.57 5.05
N ASN A 483 1.10 62.18 5.94
CA ASN A 483 2.28 62.98 6.28
C ASN A 483 3.35 62.90 5.19
N PHE A 484 3.52 61.74 4.56
CA PHE A 484 4.42 61.56 3.44
C PHE A 484 3.97 62.36 2.22
N LEU A 485 2.67 62.31 1.87
CA LEU A 485 2.11 63.11 0.77
C LEU A 485 2.20 64.61 1.05
N LYS A 486 2.01 65.06 2.30
CA LYS A 486 2.27 66.46 2.67
C LYS A 486 3.75 66.82 2.43
N GLN A 487 4.71 66.01 2.84
CA GLN A 487 6.11 66.30 2.57
C GLN A 487 6.47 66.25 1.07
N ALA A 488 5.89 65.33 0.30
CA ALA A 488 6.10 65.21 -1.14
C ALA A 488 5.47 66.36 -1.95
N ILE A 489 4.23 66.74 -1.66
CA ILE A 489 3.53 67.88 -2.31
C ILE A 489 4.25 69.20 -2.00
N PHE A 490 4.78 69.35 -0.78
CA PHE A 490 5.57 70.52 -0.41
C PHE A 490 7.01 70.50 -0.97
N ASN A 491 7.60 69.34 -1.25
CA ASN A 491 8.93 69.26 -1.88
C ASN A 491 8.88 69.42 -3.41
N GLU A 492 7.89 68.87 -4.12
CA GLU A 492 7.80 69.00 -5.60
C GLU A 492 7.49 70.42 -6.08
N SER A 493 6.96 71.30 -5.22
CA SER A 493 6.53 72.65 -5.61
C SER A 493 7.47 73.78 -5.15
N PHE A 494 8.52 73.48 -4.38
CA PHE A 494 9.36 74.51 -3.71
C PHE A 494 10.87 74.39 -3.95
N GLU A 495 11.34 73.50 -4.82
CA GLU A 495 12.77 73.34 -5.14
C GLU A 495 13.45 74.60 -5.72
N ASN A 496 12.73 75.69 -6.03
CA ASN A 496 13.35 76.91 -6.57
C ASN A 496 12.96 78.25 -5.91
N ILE A 497 12.22 78.29 -4.80
CA ILE A 497 11.87 79.58 -4.13
C ILE A 497 12.22 79.62 -2.62
N GLY A 498 12.35 78.47 -1.95
CA GLY A 498 12.64 78.42 -0.50
C GLY A 498 14.07 78.80 -0.08
N ILE A 499 14.99 79.04 -1.02
CA ILE A 499 16.42 79.22 -0.71
C ILE A 499 16.83 80.70 -0.63
N LEU A 500 15.99 81.65 -1.07
CA LEU A 500 16.39 83.06 -1.12
C LEU A 500 15.89 83.93 0.04
N ALA A 501 14.84 83.56 0.80
CA ALA A 501 14.36 84.38 1.92
C ALA A 501 14.05 83.54 3.17
N PRO A 502 14.84 83.65 4.27
CA PRO A 502 14.64 82.85 5.48
C PRO A 502 13.55 83.38 6.43
N ASN A 503 13.06 84.61 6.22
CA ASN A 503 11.93 85.14 6.97
C ASN A 503 10.67 84.96 6.13
N GLN A 504 9.63 84.34 6.68
CA GLN A 504 8.37 84.08 5.96
C GLN A 504 7.52 85.34 5.71
N PHE A 505 8.13 86.52 5.57
CA PHE A 505 7.45 87.81 5.59
C PHE A 505 6.50 87.99 4.41
N ILE A 506 6.93 87.66 3.19
CA ILE A 506 6.11 87.79 1.99
C ILE A 506 5.00 86.73 1.92
N PHE A 507 5.24 85.52 2.44
CA PHE A 507 4.28 84.41 2.31
C PHE A 507 2.96 84.66 3.05
N ASN A 508 3.00 85.44 4.14
CA ASN A 508 1.79 85.83 4.87
C ASN A 508 0.89 86.76 4.04
N ASP A 509 1.46 87.67 3.26
CA ASP A 509 0.70 88.63 2.44
C ASP A 509 0.25 88.03 1.09
N ILE A 510 0.90 86.96 0.61
CA ILE A 510 0.57 86.32 -0.67
C ILE A 510 -0.61 85.35 -0.56
N ASN A 511 -0.77 84.68 0.59
CA ASN A 511 -1.84 83.71 0.81
C ASN A 511 -3.24 84.35 0.75
N ASP A 512 -3.33 85.65 1.00
CA ASP A 512 -4.58 86.42 0.96
C ASP A 512 -4.91 87.00 -0.43
N LEU A 513 -4.04 86.78 -1.43
CA LEU A 513 -4.28 87.28 -2.79
C LEU A 513 -5.14 86.31 -3.63
N PRO A 514 -5.94 86.83 -4.58
CA PRO A 514 -6.70 85.99 -5.50
C PRO A 514 -5.80 85.03 -6.30
N LYS A 515 -6.30 83.83 -6.59
CA LYS A 515 -5.65 82.87 -7.49
C LYS A 515 -5.68 83.44 -8.92
N GLY A 516 -4.56 83.94 -9.41
CA GLY A 516 -4.42 84.60 -10.72
C GLY A 516 -3.16 85.47 -10.81
N PRO A 517 -2.89 86.11 -11.98
CA PRO A 517 -1.71 86.95 -12.19
C PRO A 517 -1.64 88.09 -11.16
N MET A 518 -0.45 88.33 -10.62
CA MET A 518 -0.26 89.38 -9.62
C MET A 518 -0.45 90.75 -10.27
N SER A 519 -1.46 91.50 -9.84
CA SER A 519 -1.70 92.86 -10.33
C SER A 519 -0.50 93.76 -9.99
N THR A 520 -0.24 94.75 -10.84
CA THR A 520 0.83 95.74 -10.62
C THR A 520 0.63 96.49 -9.29
N GLU A 521 -0.61 96.70 -8.89
CA GLU A 521 -1.00 97.37 -7.66
C GLU A 521 -0.65 96.53 -6.42
N ASN A 522 -0.96 95.22 -6.43
CA ASN A 522 -0.62 94.29 -5.35
C ASN A 522 0.89 94.07 -5.23
N TYR A 523 1.58 93.97 -6.37
CA TYR A 523 3.04 93.85 -6.39
C TYR A 523 3.70 95.09 -5.77
N ASN A 524 3.25 96.31 -6.13
CA ASN A 524 3.81 97.54 -5.58
C ASN A 524 3.50 97.71 -4.08
N MET A 525 2.32 97.29 -3.63
CA MET A 525 1.95 97.28 -2.22
C MET A 525 2.88 96.39 -1.39
N ILE A 526 3.11 95.14 -1.82
CA ILE A 526 3.99 94.21 -1.09
C ILE A 526 5.45 94.69 -1.15
N LYS A 527 5.89 95.20 -2.31
CA LYS A 527 7.21 95.83 -2.47
C LYS A 527 7.42 96.99 -1.49
N GLN A 528 6.41 97.82 -1.30
CA GLN A 528 6.47 98.93 -0.34
C GLN A 528 6.52 98.43 1.11
N LYS A 529 5.73 97.39 1.46
CA LYS A 529 5.79 96.76 2.79
C LYS A 529 7.16 96.14 3.09
N ILE A 530 7.82 95.53 2.12
CA ILE A 530 9.19 94.99 2.29
C ILE A 530 10.16 96.15 2.56
N ASN A 531 10.09 97.24 1.78
CA ASN A 531 10.97 98.39 1.94
C ASN A 531 10.76 99.15 3.27
N THR A 532 9.54 99.14 3.81
CA THR A 532 9.22 99.78 5.09
C THR A 532 9.23 98.81 6.28
N SER A 533 9.55 97.54 6.05
CA SER A 533 9.69 96.54 7.11
C SER A 533 10.93 96.81 7.98
N GLY A 534 10.92 96.32 9.22
CA GLY A 534 12.10 96.34 10.10
C GLY A 534 13.21 95.35 9.71
N LEU A 535 13.15 94.76 8.50
CA LEU A 535 14.14 93.80 8.02
C LEU A 535 15.48 94.49 7.70
N GLY A 536 16.59 93.78 7.88
CA GLY A 536 17.92 94.28 7.50
C GLY A 536 18.05 94.45 5.98
N PRO A 537 18.93 95.33 5.48
CA PRO A 537 19.01 95.68 4.04
C PRO A 537 19.19 94.48 3.10
N ASN A 538 20.04 93.52 3.48
CA ASN A 538 20.26 92.31 2.68
C ASN A 538 19.03 91.40 2.64
N MET A 539 18.25 91.37 3.72
CA MET A 539 17.00 90.60 3.77
C MET A 539 15.92 91.28 2.93
N GLN A 540 15.82 92.61 2.96
CA GLN A 540 14.90 93.34 2.09
C GLN A 540 15.19 93.06 0.61
N VAL A 541 16.46 93.04 0.20
CA VAL A 541 16.85 92.71 -1.19
C VAL A 541 16.42 91.29 -1.56
N MET A 542 16.68 90.31 -0.70
CA MET A 542 16.30 88.92 -0.91
C MET A 542 14.78 88.71 -1.01
N GLU A 543 14.01 89.40 -0.17
CA GLU A 543 12.55 89.40 -0.21
C GLU A 543 12.03 90.07 -1.50
N LEU A 544 12.63 91.18 -1.94
CA LEU A 544 12.26 91.83 -3.20
C LEU A 544 12.55 90.97 -4.43
N GLU A 545 13.69 90.27 -4.47
CA GLU A 545 14.03 89.31 -5.52
C GLU A 545 13.03 88.15 -5.55
N THR A 546 12.62 87.66 -4.38
CA THR A 546 11.60 86.63 -4.24
C THR A 546 10.24 87.11 -4.76
N LEU A 547 9.84 88.35 -4.44
CA LEU A 547 8.61 88.95 -4.96
C LEU A 547 8.62 89.09 -6.50
N ASP A 548 9.77 89.46 -7.08
CA ASP A 548 9.95 89.57 -8.53
C ASP A 548 9.82 88.22 -9.23
N LEU A 549 10.39 87.16 -8.65
CA LEU A 549 10.25 85.80 -9.16
C LEU A 549 8.80 85.31 -9.12
N ILE A 550 8.08 85.58 -8.03
CA ILE A 550 6.66 85.21 -7.90
C ILE A 550 5.80 85.94 -8.94
N LYS A 551 6.05 87.22 -9.18
CA LYS A 551 5.33 87.99 -10.21
C LYS A 551 5.54 87.37 -11.60
N LYS A 552 6.79 87.03 -11.93
CA LYS A 552 7.15 86.41 -13.21
C LYS A 552 6.51 85.02 -13.39
N PHE A 553 6.41 84.25 -12.31
CA PHE A 553 5.78 82.93 -12.33
C PHE A 553 4.27 83.01 -12.55
N LYS A 554 3.57 83.86 -11.78
CA LYS A 554 2.12 84.08 -11.93
C LYS A 554 1.74 84.68 -13.29
N SER A 555 2.65 85.37 -13.97
CA SER A 555 2.44 85.81 -15.36
C SER A 555 2.65 84.71 -16.40
N ASN A 556 3.45 83.68 -16.11
CA ASN A 556 3.74 82.57 -17.03
C ASN A 556 2.69 81.45 -16.99
N GLU A 557 1.92 81.33 -15.90
CA GLU A 557 0.81 80.38 -15.75
C GLU A 557 -0.30 80.55 -16.82
N GLN A 558 -0.37 81.71 -17.48
CA GLN A 558 -1.29 81.97 -18.60
C GLN A 558 -0.78 81.51 -19.98
N ALA A 559 0.50 81.13 -20.10
CA ALA A 559 1.10 80.72 -21.38
C ALA A 559 1.00 79.21 -21.66
N ALA A 560 0.52 78.41 -20.71
CA ALA A 560 0.23 76.99 -20.93
C ALA A 560 -1.15 76.83 -21.59
N PRO A 561 -1.27 76.18 -22.77
CA PRO A 561 -2.58 75.88 -23.33
C PRO A 561 -3.31 74.89 -22.41
N PRO A 562 -4.65 74.99 -22.28
CA PRO A 562 -5.41 74.04 -21.48
C PRO A 562 -5.21 72.60 -22.02
N PRO A 563 -5.20 71.58 -21.15
CA PRO A 563 -5.00 70.21 -21.54
C PRO A 563 -6.08 69.77 -22.54
N ASN A 564 -5.63 69.16 -23.64
CA ASN A 564 -6.47 68.69 -24.73
C ASN A 564 -7.39 67.56 -24.23
N THR A 565 -8.68 67.87 -24.05
CA THR A 565 -9.71 66.88 -23.74
C THR A 565 -10.06 66.10 -25.00
N ASN A 566 -9.19 65.17 -25.40
CA ASN A 566 -9.52 64.09 -26.32
C ASN A 566 -8.37 63.06 -26.29
N ASP A 567 -8.40 62.21 -25.28
CA ASP A 567 -7.89 60.85 -25.44
C ASP A 567 -8.85 59.87 -24.76
N ASN A 568 -9.42 59.03 -25.62
CA ASN A 568 -10.36 57.98 -25.32
C ASN A 568 -9.71 56.93 -24.41
N GLN A 569 -10.18 56.81 -23.16
CA GLN A 569 -10.06 55.57 -22.39
C GLN A 569 -11.46 54.92 -22.28
N PRO A 570 -11.61 53.63 -22.65
CA PRO A 570 -12.90 52.96 -22.64
C PRO A 570 -13.35 52.64 -21.21
N HIS A 571 -14.57 53.06 -20.89
CA HIS A 571 -15.29 52.84 -19.64
C HIS A 571 -15.43 51.34 -19.29
N PHE A 572 -14.72 50.88 -18.26
CA PHE A 572 -14.87 49.54 -17.66
C PHE A 572 -15.81 49.51 -16.43
N LEU A 573 -16.46 50.63 -16.08
CA LEU A 573 -17.30 50.75 -14.87
C LEU A 573 -18.81 50.92 -15.16
N GLN A 574 -19.33 50.23 -16.16
CA GLN A 574 -20.79 50.11 -16.37
C GLN A 574 -21.17 48.67 -16.76
N ARG A 575 -20.97 47.72 -15.83
CA ARG A 575 -21.55 46.36 -15.97
C ARG A 575 -21.71 45.53 -14.69
N ILE A 576 -21.75 46.15 -13.50
CA ILE A 576 -21.99 45.40 -12.24
C ILE A 576 -23.22 45.88 -11.44
N PHE A 577 -23.90 46.96 -11.82
CA PHE A 577 -25.22 47.28 -11.25
C PHE A 577 -26.17 47.79 -12.32
N GLY A 578 -27.09 46.92 -12.75
CA GLY A 578 -28.12 47.20 -13.76
C GLY A 578 -28.73 45.91 -14.31
N GLY A 579 -29.48 45.20 -13.47
CA GLY A 579 -30.14 43.93 -13.75
C GLY A 579 -30.49 43.22 -12.46
#